data_AF-A0A0L6X264-F1
#
_entry.id   AF-A0A0L6X264-F1
#
_cell.length_a   1.000
_cell.length_b   1.000
_cell.length_c   1.000
_cell.angle_alpha   90.00
_cell.angle_beta   90.00
_cell.angle_gamma   90.00
#
_symmetry.space_group_name_H-M   'P 1'
#
loop_
_entity.id
_entity.type
_entity.pdbx_description
1 polymer ?
#
loop_
_entity_poly.entity_id
_entity_poly.type
_entity_poly.pdbx_seq_one_letter_code
_entity_poly.pdbx_strand_id
1 'polypeptide(L)'
;MQHLQCYDEIRLQYLHTKATHIHLPHQHYEPFLSFEDQSDNGFHGFTPSGQWLRDVYDDVMEGHRDTLNQHTAMLLGCVCAIDHSHKIAKHVFKVNGVSIFTALLTVTNENGEICVCLFVATKSHSQYAEPELFYTDNMQDKGMLEHIFTSLLDKVTPIKKYSHLPNFSLPHSCTPQILNSALEINNAICGILNDLPTPSESQLGGKIVVGFDSEWNMDTSPSGHMVGHGPPAVVQIAYKNQVFILQIGEMLSQKKLPYELLNFLKDHRAIKAGRLVNGDLHQLAIAAGEDLDTFQEHISSNWSDQELTADQTQYAACDAYACLCLFHKISESPEPTPLSLTSKLTESIGQPVLIMTTDNKKIAACGTISKAIIHSSFDNINLTPTQIVVSVHEVNIPATIMTQHQ
;
A
#
# COMPACT_ATOMS: atom_id res chain seq x y z
N MET A 1 -6.05 -3.61 18.79
CA MET A 1 -7.04 -3.67 19.90
C MET A 1 -6.36 -3.65 21.25
N GLN A 2 -5.49 -4.62 21.59
CA GLN A 2 -4.82 -4.69 22.90
C GLN A 2 -4.20 -3.35 23.36
N HIS A 3 -3.42 -2.64 22.54
CA HIS A 3 -2.87 -1.33 22.92
C HIS A 3 -3.92 -0.27 23.34
N LEU A 4 -5.13 -0.29 22.76
CA LEU A 4 -6.21 0.64 23.17
C LEU A 4 -6.79 0.23 24.53
N GLN A 5 -6.93 -1.07 24.77
CA GLN A 5 -7.43 -1.61 26.04
C GLN A 5 -6.41 -1.35 27.16
N CYS A 6 -5.12 -1.60 26.92
CA CYS A 6 -4.03 -1.27 27.83
C CYS A 6 -3.97 0.25 28.13
N TYR A 7 -4.12 1.10 27.11
CA TYR A 7 -4.22 2.54 27.29
C TYR A 7 -5.41 2.94 28.19
N ASP A 8 -6.61 2.39 27.95
CA ASP A 8 -7.78 2.69 28.77
C ASP A 8 -7.66 2.14 30.21
N GLU A 9 -6.97 1.01 30.41
CA GLU A 9 -6.64 0.47 31.74
C GLU A 9 -5.64 1.35 32.50
N ILE A 10 -4.53 1.76 31.87
CA ILE A 10 -3.55 2.69 32.45
C ILE A 10 -4.21 4.04 32.76
N ARG A 11 -5.06 4.53 31.85
CA ARG A 11 -5.85 5.76 32.04
C ARG A 11 -6.83 5.64 33.21
N LEU A 12 -7.48 4.49 33.39
CA LEU A 12 -8.36 4.22 34.53
C LEU A 12 -7.56 4.17 35.85
N GLN A 13 -6.39 3.53 35.87
CA GLN A 13 -5.48 3.53 37.04
C GLN A 13 -5.01 4.96 37.40
N TYR A 14 -4.65 5.77 36.41
CA TYR A 14 -4.32 7.19 36.60
C TYR A 14 -5.52 7.98 37.16
N LEU A 15 -6.73 7.77 36.63
CA LEU A 15 -7.95 8.44 37.10
C LEU A 15 -8.34 8.02 38.52
N HIS A 16 -8.21 6.74 38.88
CA HIS A 16 -8.39 6.26 40.26
C HIS A 16 -7.35 6.84 41.22
N THR A 17 -6.08 6.92 40.78
CA THR A 17 -5.00 7.55 41.55
C THR A 17 -5.30 9.03 41.79
N LYS A 18 -5.67 9.78 40.75
CA LYS A 18 -6.14 11.18 40.86
C LYS A 18 -7.36 11.30 41.78
N ALA A 19 -8.37 10.44 41.66
CA ALA A 19 -9.56 10.47 42.51
C ALA A 19 -9.21 10.26 43.98
N THR A 20 -8.29 9.34 44.29
CA THR A 20 -7.79 9.09 45.65
C THR A 20 -7.08 10.32 46.22
N HIS A 21 -6.21 10.97 45.42
CA HIS A 21 -5.55 12.20 45.86
C HIS A 21 -6.51 13.39 46.04
N ILE A 22 -7.52 13.55 45.16
CA ILE A 22 -8.52 14.63 45.25
C ILE A 22 -9.38 14.51 46.52
N HIS A 23 -9.55 13.29 47.05
CA HIS A 23 -10.35 13.02 48.25
C HIS A 23 -9.53 12.87 49.54
N LEU A 24 -8.26 13.30 49.55
CA LEU A 24 -7.43 13.32 50.77
C LEU A 24 -8.04 14.25 51.83
N PRO A 25 -8.55 13.73 52.96
CA PRO A 25 -9.02 14.58 54.05
C PRO A 25 -7.83 15.41 54.58
N HIS A 26 -8.10 16.68 54.89
CA HIS A 26 -7.13 17.64 55.44
C HIS A 26 -6.08 18.24 54.48
N GLN A 27 -6.09 17.94 53.17
CA GLN A 27 -5.41 18.81 52.20
C GLN A 27 -6.26 20.05 51.89
N HIS A 28 -6.04 21.11 52.66
CA HIS A 28 -6.51 22.45 52.32
C HIS A 28 -5.59 23.06 51.27
N TYR A 29 -6.06 23.14 50.02
CA TYR A 29 -5.43 23.98 49.00
C TYR A 29 -5.70 25.45 49.35
N GLU A 30 -4.64 26.27 49.42
CA GLU A 30 -4.81 27.71 49.48
C GLU A 30 -5.43 28.20 48.16
N PRO A 31 -6.52 28.99 48.20
CA PRO A 31 -7.11 29.53 46.99
C PRO A 31 -6.17 30.55 46.35
N PHE A 32 -6.13 30.62 45.02
CA PHE A 32 -5.46 31.72 44.33
C PHE A 32 -6.02 33.06 44.83
N LEU A 33 -5.12 34.00 45.13
CA LEU A 33 -5.46 35.35 45.57
C LEU A 33 -6.21 36.12 44.47
N SER A 34 -6.77 37.29 44.83
CA SER A 34 -7.41 38.16 43.84
C SER A 34 -6.42 38.54 42.74
N PHE A 35 -6.92 38.70 41.51
CA PHE A 35 -6.13 39.30 40.41
C PHE A 35 -5.66 40.74 40.74
N GLU A 36 -6.34 41.39 41.68
CA GLU A 36 -6.01 42.72 42.21
C GLU A 36 -5.02 42.68 43.39
N ASP A 37 -4.65 41.49 43.88
CA ASP A 37 -3.74 41.34 45.03
C ASP A 37 -2.30 41.69 44.62
N GLN A 38 -1.64 42.52 45.44
CA GLN A 38 -0.27 43.02 45.23
C GLN A 38 0.65 42.72 46.43
N SER A 39 0.25 41.81 47.33
CA SER A 39 1.15 41.19 48.30
C SER A 39 2.20 40.31 47.60
N ASP A 40 3.23 39.86 48.32
CA ASP A 40 4.34 39.05 47.76
C ASP A 40 3.91 37.71 47.10
N ASN A 41 2.67 37.27 47.36
CA ASN A 41 2.04 36.08 46.77
C ASN A 41 1.02 36.42 45.65
N GLY A 42 0.82 37.71 45.36
CA GLY A 42 -0.21 38.24 44.47
C GLY A 42 0.16 38.29 42.99
N PHE A 43 -0.67 38.93 42.17
CA PHE A 43 -0.45 39.02 40.72
C PHE A 43 0.43 40.21 40.34
N HIS A 44 1.75 40.01 40.33
CA HIS A 44 2.73 41.03 39.94
C HIS A 44 2.89 41.25 38.42
N GLY A 45 1.88 40.93 37.59
CA GLY A 45 1.91 41.16 36.14
C GLY A 45 2.89 40.28 35.34
N PHE A 46 3.63 39.37 35.99
CA PHE A 46 4.62 38.53 35.33
C PHE A 46 3.95 37.47 34.43
N THR A 47 4.39 37.40 33.18
CA THR A 47 4.05 36.31 32.25
C THR A 47 5.29 35.43 32.08
N PRO A 48 5.24 34.12 32.41
CA PRO A 48 6.37 33.21 32.22
C PRO A 48 6.89 33.19 30.78
N SER A 49 8.22 33.19 30.62
CA SER A 49 8.84 33.05 29.30
C SER A 49 8.73 31.61 28.82
N GLY A 50 8.79 31.41 27.49
CA GLY A 50 8.90 30.07 26.89
C GLY A 50 10.19 29.32 27.24
N GLN A 51 11.17 30.00 27.85
CA GLN A 51 12.34 29.36 28.45
C GLN A 51 11.99 28.86 29.86
N TRP A 52 11.42 29.70 30.73
CA TRP A 52 11.03 29.29 32.08
C TRP A 52 10.05 28.10 32.08
N LEU A 53 9.09 28.10 31.14
CA LEU A 53 8.14 26.98 30.96
C LEU A 53 8.82 25.69 30.47
N ARG A 54 9.95 25.80 29.77
CA ARG A 54 10.80 24.65 29.41
C ARG A 54 11.57 24.19 30.64
N ASP A 55 12.29 25.10 31.31
CA ASP A 55 13.16 24.79 32.44
C ASP A 55 12.37 24.04 33.54
N VAL A 56 11.17 24.52 33.88
CA VAL A 56 10.26 23.86 34.84
C VAL A 56 9.77 22.48 34.37
N TYR A 57 9.58 22.27 33.06
CA TYR A 57 9.20 20.95 32.53
C TYR A 57 10.40 19.99 32.53
N ASP A 58 11.56 20.45 32.08
CA ASP A 58 12.78 19.66 32.00
C ASP A 58 13.26 19.27 33.42
N ASP A 59 13.24 20.19 34.40
CA ASP A 59 13.55 19.90 35.82
C ASP A 59 12.65 18.79 36.41
N VAL A 60 11.34 18.84 36.14
CA VAL A 60 10.38 17.82 36.60
C VAL A 60 10.62 16.47 35.92
N MET A 61 10.91 16.46 34.62
CA MET A 61 11.18 15.23 33.87
C MET A 61 12.54 14.62 34.25
N GLU A 62 13.58 15.42 34.47
CA GLU A 62 14.88 14.95 34.98
C GLU A 62 14.75 14.40 36.41
N GLY A 63 13.94 15.03 37.28
CA GLY A 63 13.64 14.54 38.62
C GLY A 63 12.92 13.18 38.65
N HIS A 64 12.31 12.76 37.54
CA HIS A 64 11.69 11.44 37.37
C HIS A 64 12.53 10.44 36.55
N ARG A 65 13.72 10.82 36.07
CA ARG A 65 14.61 10.02 35.18
C ARG A 65 14.77 8.58 35.64
N ASP A 66 15.14 8.35 36.91
CA ASP A 66 15.45 7.00 37.39
C ASP A 66 14.21 6.11 37.50
N THR A 67 13.07 6.67 37.91
CA THR A 67 11.78 5.96 37.91
C THR A 67 11.32 5.60 36.51
N LEU A 68 11.49 6.51 35.54
CA LEU A 68 11.17 6.26 34.13
C LEU A 68 12.08 5.18 33.54
N ASN A 69 13.40 5.27 33.76
CA ASN A 69 14.37 4.27 33.34
C ASN A 69 14.06 2.89 33.95
N GLN A 70 13.74 2.83 35.24
CA GLN A 70 13.37 1.59 35.91
C GLN A 70 12.08 1.00 35.33
N HIS A 71 11.07 1.83 35.07
CA HIS A 71 9.81 1.38 34.45
C HIS A 71 10.05 0.81 33.05
N THR A 72 10.76 1.54 32.17
CA THR A 72 11.14 1.06 30.83
C THR A 72 11.93 -0.24 30.87
N ALA A 73 12.84 -0.40 31.84
CA ALA A 73 13.62 -1.64 32.02
C ALA A 73 12.80 -2.83 32.57
N MET A 74 11.55 -2.63 33.00
CA MET A 74 10.61 -3.69 33.40
C MET A 74 9.59 -4.04 32.30
N LEU A 75 9.57 -3.31 31.17
CA LEU A 75 8.66 -3.60 30.08
C LEU A 75 9.06 -4.88 29.33
N LEU A 76 8.08 -5.71 29.01
CA LEU A 76 8.23 -6.81 28.07
C LEU A 76 8.14 -6.29 26.62
N GLY A 77 8.83 -6.98 25.71
CA GLY A 77 8.82 -6.72 24.28
C GLY A 77 8.72 -8.03 23.50
N CYS A 78 7.66 -8.80 23.76
CA CYS A 78 7.44 -10.08 23.07
C CYS A 78 7.07 -9.85 21.59
N VAL A 79 6.32 -8.78 21.31
CA VAL A 79 6.00 -8.34 19.96
C VAL A 79 6.45 -6.89 19.78
N CYS A 80 7.54 -6.67 19.05
CA CYS A 80 8.12 -5.35 18.87
C CYS A 80 7.70 -4.67 17.55
N ALA A 81 7.71 -3.33 17.54
CA ALA A 81 7.63 -2.51 16.34
C ALA A 81 8.74 -1.43 16.35
N ILE A 82 9.37 -1.18 15.20
CA ILE A 82 10.54 -0.27 15.05
C ILE A 82 10.19 0.98 14.22
N ASP A 83 10.70 2.15 14.61
CA ASP A 83 10.66 3.40 13.83
C ASP A 83 12.00 4.15 13.88
N HIS A 84 12.32 4.87 12.80
CA HIS A 84 13.52 5.68 12.63
C HIS A 84 13.16 7.17 12.38
N SER A 85 12.94 7.93 13.46
CA SER A 85 12.61 9.35 13.39
C SER A 85 13.80 10.23 12.98
N HIS A 86 13.93 10.44 11.67
CA HIS A 86 14.86 11.39 11.06
C HIS A 86 14.54 12.87 11.32
N LYS A 87 13.40 13.20 11.97
CA LYS A 87 13.03 14.59 12.29
C LYS A 87 13.87 15.12 13.44
N ILE A 88 13.95 14.37 14.54
CA ILE A 88 14.64 14.82 15.77
C ILE A 88 16.16 14.91 15.54
N ALA A 89 16.75 13.95 14.82
CA ALA A 89 18.18 13.96 14.49
C ALA A 89 18.65 15.22 13.73
N LYS A 90 17.78 15.89 12.95
CA LYS A 90 18.09 17.15 12.26
C LYS A 90 18.28 18.35 13.21
N HIS A 91 17.78 18.26 14.43
CA HIS A 91 17.88 19.29 15.46
C HIS A 91 18.99 19.00 16.49
N VAL A 92 19.65 17.84 16.42
CA VAL A 92 20.84 17.56 17.23
C VAL A 92 22.05 18.33 16.68
N PHE A 93 22.95 18.73 17.56
CA PHE A 93 24.16 19.47 17.18
C PHE A 93 25.05 18.67 16.23
N LYS A 94 25.76 19.39 15.36
CA LYS A 94 26.71 18.82 14.39
C LYS A 94 28.14 19.10 14.84
N VAL A 95 29.03 18.12 14.69
CA VAL A 95 30.46 18.30 14.91
C VAL A 95 31.12 18.58 13.57
N ASN A 96 31.82 19.71 13.46
CA ASN A 96 32.48 20.17 12.23
C ASN A 96 31.56 20.19 10.99
N GLY A 97 30.26 20.48 11.19
CA GLY A 97 29.24 20.48 10.14
C GLY A 97 28.67 19.09 9.77
N VAL A 98 29.20 18.01 10.33
CA VAL A 98 28.75 16.62 10.11
C VAL A 98 27.73 16.21 11.19
N SER A 99 26.69 15.48 10.78
CA SER A 99 25.73 14.90 11.74
C SER A 99 26.33 13.68 12.42
N ILE A 100 26.33 13.63 13.76
CA ILE A 100 26.79 12.44 14.52
C ILE A 100 25.75 11.32 14.39
N PHE A 101 24.47 11.68 14.37
CA PHE A 101 23.34 10.75 14.34
C PHE A 101 22.54 10.90 13.04
N THR A 102 22.02 9.78 12.55
CA THR A 102 21.19 9.67 11.36
C THR A 102 19.70 9.67 11.71
N ALA A 103 19.31 9.10 12.85
CA ALA A 103 17.93 9.06 13.34
C ALA A 103 17.88 9.04 14.88
N LEU A 104 16.68 9.27 15.42
CA LEU A 104 16.28 8.70 16.70
C LEU A 104 15.55 7.38 16.40
N LEU A 105 16.04 6.28 16.95
CA LEU A 105 15.42 4.96 16.93
C LEU A 105 14.39 4.86 18.06
N THR A 106 13.19 4.38 17.74
CA THR A 106 12.16 3.99 18.71
C THR A 106 11.82 2.51 18.54
N VAL A 107 11.66 1.77 19.65
CA VAL A 107 11.01 0.45 19.65
C VAL A 107 9.87 0.44 20.66
N THR A 108 8.69 0.01 20.22
CA THR A 108 7.52 -0.22 21.10
C THR A 108 7.15 -1.70 21.18
N ASN A 109 6.48 -2.11 22.26
CA ASN A 109 5.96 -3.47 22.46
C ASN A 109 4.51 -3.65 21.95
N GLU A 110 3.91 -4.81 22.25
CA GLU A 110 2.52 -5.19 21.97
C GLU A 110 1.47 -4.16 22.44
N ASN A 111 1.77 -3.42 23.50
CA ASN A 111 0.90 -2.41 24.09
C ASN A 111 1.12 -1.00 23.52
N GLY A 112 2.16 -0.81 22.69
CA GLY A 112 2.59 0.51 22.21
C GLY A 112 3.47 1.28 23.19
N GLU A 113 3.96 0.64 24.25
CA GLU A 113 4.84 1.25 25.26
C GLU A 113 6.28 1.33 24.73
N ILE A 114 6.95 2.48 24.90
CA ILE A 114 8.32 2.69 24.41
C ILE A 114 9.33 1.94 25.28
N CYS A 115 9.90 0.87 24.73
CA CYS A 115 10.89 0.02 25.37
C CYS A 115 12.33 0.46 25.04
N VAL A 116 12.54 1.08 23.87
CA VAL A 116 13.85 1.61 23.44
C VAL A 116 13.66 2.99 22.80
N CYS A 117 14.51 3.94 23.18
CA CYS A 117 14.60 5.26 22.57
C CYS A 117 16.07 5.69 22.53
N LEU A 118 16.71 5.67 21.35
CA LEU A 118 18.16 5.82 21.21
C LEU A 118 18.55 6.68 20.01
N PHE A 119 19.53 7.57 20.16
CA PHE A 119 20.14 8.25 19.03
C PHE A 119 21.14 7.33 18.31
N VAL A 120 20.97 7.19 16.99
CA VAL A 120 21.68 6.17 16.21
C VAL A 120 22.53 6.77 15.09
N ALA A 121 23.81 6.38 15.05
CA ALA A 121 24.78 6.84 14.06
C ALA A 121 24.62 6.16 12.69
N THR A 122 24.12 4.93 12.67
CA THR A 122 23.76 4.15 11.48
C THR A 122 22.41 3.45 11.74
N LYS A 123 21.79 2.83 10.74
CA LYS A 123 20.63 1.94 10.92
C LYS A 123 21.02 0.49 11.31
N SER A 124 22.12 0.28 12.04
CA SER A 124 22.64 -1.06 12.36
C SER A 124 22.98 -1.20 13.84
N HIS A 125 22.44 -2.25 14.47
CA HIS A 125 22.31 -2.36 15.92
C HIS A 125 22.59 -3.78 16.44
N SER A 126 22.74 -3.93 17.76
CA SER A 126 23.11 -5.21 18.39
C SER A 126 22.82 -5.27 19.91
N GLN A 127 21.89 -4.44 20.42
CA GLN A 127 21.62 -4.28 21.85
C GLN A 127 20.12 -4.31 22.14
N TYR A 128 19.56 -5.52 22.24
CA TYR A 128 18.13 -5.78 22.45
C TYR A 128 17.92 -7.13 23.16
N ALA A 129 16.71 -7.39 23.63
CA ALA A 129 16.25 -8.73 24.02
C ALA A 129 15.60 -9.46 22.83
N GLU A 130 15.66 -10.80 22.79
CA GLU A 130 15.07 -11.64 21.72
C GLU A 130 13.52 -11.59 21.74
N PRO A 131 12.84 -11.10 20.67
CA PRO A 131 11.39 -11.01 20.57
C PRO A 131 10.79 -12.14 19.73
N GLU A 132 9.54 -12.53 19.98
CA GLU A 132 8.86 -13.58 19.19
C GLU A 132 8.39 -13.06 17.82
N LEU A 133 8.14 -11.75 17.70
CA LEU A 133 7.66 -11.12 16.47
C LEU A 133 8.14 -9.68 16.36
N PHE A 134 8.52 -9.25 15.15
CA PHE A 134 8.93 -7.87 14.88
C PHE A 134 8.19 -7.29 13.66
N TYR A 135 7.59 -6.12 13.84
CA TYR A 135 7.00 -5.31 12.77
C TYR A 135 7.94 -4.17 12.35
N THR A 136 8.08 -3.99 11.03
CA THR A 136 8.69 -2.82 10.38
C THR A 136 7.86 -2.43 9.16
N ASP A 137 7.79 -1.13 8.85
CA ASP A 137 7.25 -0.64 7.58
C ASP A 137 8.30 -0.69 6.45
N ASN A 138 9.59 -0.79 6.82
CA ASN A 138 10.74 -0.78 5.94
C ASN A 138 11.39 -2.17 5.84
N MET A 139 11.07 -2.89 4.75
CA MET A 139 11.62 -4.23 4.48
C MET A 139 13.16 -4.28 4.33
N GLN A 140 13.86 -3.15 4.19
CA GLN A 140 15.34 -3.13 4.21
C GLN A 140 15.89 -3.54 5.58
N ASP A 141 15.17 -3.24 6.66
CA ASP A 141 15.61 -3.54 8.03
C ASP A 141 15.49 -5.04 8.34
N LYS A 142 14.75 -5.81 7.52
CA LYS A 142 14.52 -7.25 7.69
C LYS A 142 15.81 -8.04 7.89
N GLY A 143 16.80 -7.88 7.00
CA GLY A 143 18.06 -8.65 7.06
C GLY A 143 18.93 -8.30 8.26
N MET A 144 18.78 -7.10 8.83
CA MET A 144 19.36 -6.76 10.12
C MET A 144 18.59 -7.47 11.25
N LEU A 145 17.27 -7.38 11.27
CA LEU A 145 16.44 -7.98 12.33
C LEU A 145 16.63 -9.50 12.41
N GLU A 146 16.62 -10.22 11.28
CA GLU A 146 16.90 -11.66 11.23
C GLU A 146 18.34 -12.04 11.64
N HIS A 147 19.30 -11.11 11.54
CA HIS A 147 20.70 -11.34 11.97
C HIS A 147 20.89 -11.09 13.48
N ILE A 148 20.18 -10.11 14.03
CA ILE A 148 20.20 -9.77 15.46
C ILE A 148 19.38 -10.78 16.27
N PHE A 149 18.21 -11.15 15.76
CA PHE A 149 17.20 -11.90 16.48
C PHE A 149 17.02 -13.28 15.85
N THR A 150 17.71 -14.26 16.41
CA THR A 150 17.66 -15.63 15.90
C THR A 150 16.31 -16.30 16.15
N SER A 151 15.57 -15.79 17.15
CA SER A 151 14.15 -16.05 17.40
C SER A 151 13.26 -15.87 16.16
N LEU A 152 13.46 -14.80 15.38
CA LEU A 152 12.67 -14.46 14.18
C LEU A 152 12.88 -15.45 13.01
N LEU A 153 13.75 -16.45 13.15
CA LEU A 153 14.00 -17.51 12.19
C LEU A 153 13.47 -18.88 12.65
N ASP A 154 13.07 -19.04 13.92
CA ASP A 154 12.60 -20.33 14.43
C ASP A 154 11.20 -20.68 13.90
N LYS A 155 11.11 -21.78 13.13
CA LYS A 155 9.86 -22.33 12.56
C LYS A 155 9.05 -21.39 11.64
N VAL A 156 9.57 -20.21 11.30
CA VAL A 156 8.86 -19.22 10.47
C VAL A 156 8.64 -19.74 9.05
N THR A 157 7.38 -20.00 8.71
CA THR A 157 6.94 -20.33 7.35
C THR A 157 6.33 -19.08 6.70
N PRO A 158 6.89 -18.54 5.61
CA PRO A 158 6.37 -17.31 5.00
C PRO A 158 4.92 -17.46 4.51
N ILE A 159 3.99 -16.76 5.15
CA ILE A 159 2.57 -16.73 4.76
C ILE A 159 2.43 -15.87 3.50
N LYS A 160 2.67 -16.48 2.33
CA LYS A 160 2.29 -15.90 1.04
C LYS A 160 0.77 -15.66 1.06
N LYS A 161 0.35 -14.39 1.03
CA LYS A 161 -1.04 -13.95 1.28
C LYS A 161 -2.15 -14.73 0.54
N TYR A 162 -1.83 -15.30 -0.62
CA TYR A 162 -2.78 -16.01 -1.49
C TYR A 162 -2.42 -17.49 -1.75
N SER A 163 -1.51 -18.11 -0.97
CA SER A 163 -1.08 -19.52 -1.19
C SER A 163 -2.15 -20.59 -1.01
N HIS A 164 -3.33 -20.21 -0.52
CA HIS A 164 -4.52 -21.07 -0.41
C HIS A 164 -5.37 -21.08 -1.70
N LEU A 165 -5.09 -20.19 -2.66
CA LEU A 165 -5.74 -20.18 -3.97
C LEU A 165 -4.96 -21.10 -4.93
N PRO A 166 -5.64 -21.76 -5.88
CA PRO A 166 -4.95 -22.49 -6.95
C PRO A 166 -4.16 -21.51 -7.83
N ASN A 167 -2.99 -21.94 -8.30
CA ASN A 167 -2.25 -21.20 -9.32
C ASN A 167 -3.12 -21.03 -10.57
N PHE A 168 -3.07 -19.86 -11.21
CA PHE A 168 -3.67 -19.68 -12.53
C PHE A 168 -2.93 -20.54 -13.56
N SER A 169 -3.68 -21.14 -14.47
CA SER A 169 -3.16 -21.95 -15.57
C SER A 169 -3.94 -21.66 -16.85
N LEU A 170 -3.26 -21.81 -17.99
CA LEU A 170 -3.92 -21.70 -19.29
C LEU A 170 -4.97 -22.81 -19.47
N PRO A 171 -6.11 -22.53 -20.13
CA PRO A 171 -7.02 -23.57 -20.59
C PRO A 171 -6.29 -24.56 -21.49
N HIS A 172 -6.62 -25.86 -21.41
CA HIS A 172 -6.00 -26.91 -22.24
C HIS A 172 -6.17 -26.70 -23.77
N SER A 173 -7.06 -25.80 -24.18
CA SER A 173 -7.25 -25.37 -25.57
C SER A 173 -6.27 -24.29 -26.03
N CYS A 174 -5.51 -23.68 -25.12
CA CYS A 174 -4.64 -22.54 -25.38
C CYS A 174 -3.16 -22.96 -25.26
N THR A 175 -2.46 -22.96 -26.39
CA THR A 175 -1.03 -23.32 -26.47
C THR A 175 -0.20 -22.07 -26.75
N PRO A 176 0.83 -21.76 -25.93
CA PRO A 176 1.77 -20.70 -26.22
C PRO A 176 2.58 -20.98 -27.50
N GLN A 177 2.84 -19.94 -28.29
CA GLN A 177 3.70 -19.99 -29.47
C GLN A 177 4.89 -19.06 -29.27
N ILE A 178 6.10 -19.63 -29.19
CA ILE A 178 7.35 -18.86 -29.13
C ILE A 178 7.74 -18.48 -30.56
N LEU A 179 7.89 -17.19 -30.83
CA LEU A 179 8.24 -16.64 -32.15
C LEU A 179 9.51 -15.81 -32.01
N ASN A 180 10.57 -16.14 -32.77
CA ASN A 180 11.88 -15.50 -32.63
C ASN A 180 12.46 -14.93 -33.93
N SER A 181 11.84 -15.17 -35.10
CA SER A 181 12.16 -14.44 -36.32
C SER A 181 11.18 -13.28 -36.57
N ALA A 182 11.68 -12.18 -37.13
CA ALA A 182 10.86 -11.03 -37.49
C ALA A 182 9.75 -11.37 -38.52
N LEU A 183 9.94 -12.44 -39.32
CA LEU A 183 8.93 -12.94 -40.27
C LEU A 183 7.75 -13.60 -39.54
N GLU A 184 8.03 -14.49 -38.59
CA GLU A 184 6.99 -15.16 -37.79
C GLU A 184 6.21 -14.17 -36.93
N ILE A 185 6.93 -13.23 -36.28
CA ILE A 185 6.29 -12.17 -35.49
C ILE A 185 5.40 -11.31 -36.39
N ASN A 186 5.87 -10.83 -37.55
CA ASN A 186 5.04 -10.07 -38.47
C ASN A 186 3.79 -10.86 -38.92
N ASN A 187 3.95 -12.14 -39.27
CA ASN A 187 2.84 -12.98 -39.71
C ASN A 187 1.77 -13.18 -38.63
N ALA A 188 2.19 -13.41 -37.37
CA ALA A 188 1.28 -13.56 -36.24
C ALA A 188 0.53 -12.24 -35.93
N ILE A 189 1.26 -11.11 -35.94
CA ILE A 189 0.67 -9.79 -35.71
C ILE A 189 -0.29 -9.38 -36.84
N CYS A 190 0.06 -9.65 -38.11
CA CYS A 190 -0.89 -9.52 -39.23
C CYS A 190 -2.16 -10.34 -39.00
N GLY A 191 -2.05 -11.56 -38.47
CA GLY A 191 -3.21 -12.37 -38.08
C GLY A 191 -4.15 -11.65 -37.12
N ILE A 192 -3.61 -11.03 -36.07
CA ILE A 192 -4.37 -10.25 -35.08
C ILE A 192 -4.95 -8.96 -35.70
N LEU A 193 -4.18 -8.26 -36.53
CA LEU A 193 -4.64 -7.02 -37.20
C LEU A 193 -5.72 -7.27 -38.27
N ASN A 194 -5.69 -8.43 -38.94
CA ASN A 194 -6.72 -8.83 -39.90
C ASN A 194 -8.09 -9.12 -39.24
N ASP A 195 -8.11 -9.39 -37.93
CA ASP A 195 -9.33 -9.56 -37.13
C ASP A 195 -9.91 -8.22 -36.61
N LEU A 196 -9.35 -7.06 -37.01
CA LEU A 196 -9.90 -5.74 -36.65
C LEU A 196 -11.28 -5.51 -37.32
N PRO A 197 -12.38 -5.42 -36.54
CA PRO A 197 -13.74 -5.28 -37.08
C PRO A 197 -13.99 -3.85 -37.60
N THR A 198 -14.95 -3.68 -38.51
CA THR A 198 -15.40 -2.32 -38.84
C THR A 198 -16.10 -1.67 -37.63
N PRO A 199 -16.17 -0.32 -37.55
CA PRO A 199 -16.84 0.37 -36.44
C PRO A 199 -18.30 -0.03 -36.22
N SER A 200 -18.96 -0.57 -37.25
CA SER A 200 -20.33 -1.08 -37.24
C SER A 200 -20.49 -2.49 -36.67
N GLU A 201 -19.42 -3.27 -36.54
CA GLU A 201 -19.48 -4.72 -36.30
C GLU A 201 -19.10 -5.14 -34.86
N SER A 202 -18.56 -4.25 -34.03
CA SER A 202 -18.15 -4.60 -32.66
C SER A 202 -18.76 -3.72 -31.58
N GLN A 203 -19.08 -4.35 -30.45
CA GLN A 203 -19.54 -3.70 -29.21
C GLN A 203 -18.51 -2.73 -28.61
N LEU A 204 -17.26 -2.77 -29.10
CA LEU A 204 -16.15 -1.90 -28.71
C LEU A 204 -15.84 -0.78 -29.72
N GLY A 205 -16.68 -0.60 -30.75
CA GLY A 205 -16.57 0.51 -31.71
C GLY A 205 -15.42 0.40 -32.70
N GLY A 206 -15.25 -0.78 -33.33
CA GLY A 206 -14.19 -1.03 -34.32
C GLY A 206 -12.82 -1.36 -33.72
N LYS A 207 -12.82 -1.85 -32.47
CA LYS A 207 -11.62 -2.23 -31.71
C LYS A 207 -11.61 -3.71 -31.33
N ILE A 208 -10.40 -4.22 -31.08
CA ILE A 208 -10.11 -5.51 -30.46
C ILE A 208 -9.36 -5.29 -29.12
N VAL A 209 -9.30 -6.34 -28.30
CA VAL A 209 -8.51 -6.37 -27.08
C VAL A 209 -7.53 -7.55 -27.16
N VAL A 210 -6.29 -7.31 -26.76
CA VAL A 210 -5.32 -8.36 -26.43
C VAL A 210 -4.97 -8.29 -24.95
N GLY A 211 -4.60 -9.42 -24.36
CA GLY A 211 -3.73 -9.40 -23.19
C GLY A 211 -2.31 -9.04 -23.62
N PHE A 212 -1.61 -8.20 -22.87
CA PHE A 212 -0.27 -7.74 -23.22
C PHE A 212 0.62 -7.63 -21.98
N ASP A 213 1.89 -8.02 -22.12
CA ASP A 213 2.94 -7.86 -21.11
C ASP A 213 4.32 -7.70 -21.80
N SER A 214 5.36 -7.30 -21.06
CA SER A 214 6.75 -7.39 -21.56
C SER A 214 7.78 -7.69 -20.48
N GLU A 215 8.90 -8.25 -20.91
CA GLU A 215 9.83 -8.94 -20.04
C GLU A 215 11.29 -8.77 -20.50
N TRP A 216 12.24 -8.62 -19.58
CA TRP A 216 13.60 -8.12 -19.87
C TRP A 216 14.73 -8.82 -19.09
N ASN A 217 15.90 -8.17 -18.90
CA ASN A 217 17.02 -8.65 -18.08
C ASN A 217 17.29 -7.71 -16.91
N MET A 218 17.76 -8.27 -15.78
CA MET A 218 18.14 -7.48 -14.60
C MET A 218 19.65 -7.55 -14.33
N ASP A 219 20.27 -6.38 -14.17
CA ASP A 219 21.70 -6.28 -13.84
C ASP A 219 21.90 -6.33 -12.31
N THR A 220 22.46 -7.43 -11.82
CA THR A 220 22.84 -7.60 -10.40
C THR A 220 24.31 -7.30 -10.15
N SER A 221 24.61 -6.60 -9.06
CA SER A 221 25.97 -6.36 -8.59
C SER A 221 26.64 -7.67 -8.10
N PRO A 222 27.97 -7.70 -7.98
CA PRO A 222 28.68 -8.78 -7.27
C PRO A 222 28.29 -8.95 -5.79
N SER A 223 27.47 -8.04 -5.23
CA SER A 223 26.91 -8.11 -3.87
C SER A 223 25.40 -8.43 -3.85
N GLY A 224 24.82 -8.84 -4.99
CA GLY A 224 23.39 -9.18 -5.08
C GLY A 224 22.41 -8.00 -5.07
N HIS A 225 22.90 -6.75 -5.14
CA HIS A 225 22.05 -5.58 -5.25
C HIS A 225 21.67 -5.32 -6.72
N MET A 226 20.45 -4.88 -7.00
CA MET A 226 20.07 -4.43 -8.34
C MET A 226 20.82 -3.14 -8.70
N VAL A 227 21.42 -3.10 -9.89
CA VAL A 227 22.19 -1.94 -10.40
C VAL A 227 21.45 -1.25 -11.55
N GLY A 228 20.69 -2.01 -12.34
CA GLY A 228 19.89 -1.50 -13.44
C GLY A 228 19.05 -2.61 -14.11
N HIS A 229 18.39 -2.25 -15.21
CA HIS A 229 17.63 -3.17 -16.04
C HIS A 229 17.94 -2.94 -17.53
N GLY A 230 17.94 -4.03 -18.29
CA GLY A 230 18.12 -4.00 -19.73
C GLY A 230 16.87 -3.53 -20.49
N PRO A 231 16.95 -3.41 -21.82
CA PRO A 231 15.78 -3.23 -22.68
C PRO A 231 14.88 -4.48 -22.65
N PRO A 232 13.61 -4.37 -23.08
CA PRO A 232 12.74 -5.51 -23.32
C PRO A 232 13.40 -6.60 -24.19
N ALA A 233 13.17 -7.85 -23.80
CA ALA A 233 13.74 -9.04 -24.41
C ALA A 233 12.63 -9.94 -24.99
N VAL A 234 11.50 -9.99 -24.32
CA VAL A 234 10.30 -10.75 -24.69
C VAL A 234 9.07 -9.85 -24.59
N VAL A 235 8.10 -10.03 -25.49
CA VAL A 235 6.77 -9.43 -25.41
C VAL A 235 5.71 -10.52 -25.51
N GLN A 236 4.66 -10.42 -24.69
CA GLN A 236 3.60 -11.41 -24.59
C GLN A 236 2.31 -10.82 -25.15
N ILE A 237 1.63 -11.55 -26.03
CA ILE A 237 0.35 -11.14 -26.61
C ILE A 237 -0.64 -12.30 -26.56
N ALA A 238 -1.64 -12.19 -25.68
CA ALA A 238 -2.76 -13.11 -25.61
C ALA A 238 -3.92 -12.62 -26.47
N TYR A 239 -4.41 -13.44 -27.40
CA TYR A 239 -5.54 -13.09 -28.26
C TYR A 239 -6.46 -14.28 -28.52
N LYS A 240 -7.76 -14.08 -28.32
CA LYS A 240 -8.81 -15.12 -28.37
C LYS A 240 -8.49 -16.33 -27.47
N ASN A 241 -7.88 -17.37 -28.03
CA ASN A 241 -7.50 -18.62 -27.36
C ASN A 241 -6.06 -19.03 -27.74
N GLN A 242 -5.21 -18.06 -28.08
CA GLN A 242 -3.78 -18.23 -28.36
C GLN A 242 -2.97 -17.23 -27.53
N VAL A 243 -1.71 -17.56 -27.23
CA VAL A 243 -0.74 -16.61 -26.69
C VAL A 243 0.55 -16.70 -27.49
N PHE A 244 1.06 -15.53 -27.91
CA PHE A 244 2.32 -15.40 -28.62
C PHE A 244 3.37 -14.83 -27.67
N ILE A 245 4.55 -15.45 -27.69
CA ILE A 245 5.71 -15.05 -26.90
C ILE A 245 6.80 -14.64 -27.90
N LEU A 246 7.00 -13.34 -28.02
CA LEU A 246 7.84 -12.73 -29.06
C LEU A 246 9.24 -12.50 -28.49
N GLN A 247 10.22 -13.34 -28.83
CA GLN A 247 11.62 -13.10 -28.48
C GLN A 247 12.17 -11.98 -29.39
N ILE A 248 12.34 -10.78 -28.84
CA ILE A 248 12.69 -9.55 -29.57
C ILE A 248 14.04 -8.95 -29.18
N GLY A 249 14.70 -9.45 -28.12
CA GLY A 249 15.93 -8.87 -27.56
C GLY A 249 17.06 -8.66 -28.58
N GLU A 250 17.31 -9.63 -29.48
CA GLU A 250 18.31 -9.47 -30.54
C GLU A 250 17.91 -8.34 -31.52
N MET A 251 16.63 -8.21 -31.85
CA MET A 251 16.12 -7.19 -32.78
C MET A 251 16.23 -5.79 -32.15
N LEU A 252 15.88 -5.67 -30.87
CA LEU A 252 16.03 -4.43 -30.10
C LEU A 252 17.50 -4.05 -29.85
N SER A 253 18.44 -5.01 -29.80
CA SER A 253 19.88 -4.69 -29.78
C SER A 253 20.32 -3.92 -31.04
N GLN A 254 19.61 -4.10 -32.16
CA GLN A 254 19.80 -3.39 -33.42
C GLN A 254 18.91 -2.15 -33.56
N LYS A 255 18.18 -1.76 -32.49
CA LYS A 255 17.12 -0.74 -32.46
C LYS A 255 16.05 -0.93 -33.54
N LYS A 256 15.55 -2.16 -33.67
CA LYS A 256 14.48 -2.50 -34.62
C LYS A 256 13.46 -3.43 -33.99
N LEU A 257 12.18 -3.12 -34.19
CA LEU A 257 11.09 -4.08 -34.01
C LEU A 257 10.63 -4.59 -35.37
N PRO A 258 10.02 -5.79 -35.46
CA PRO A 258 9.27 -6.22 -36.62
C PRO A 258 8.21 -5.16 -37.00
N TYR A 259 8.12 -4.85 -38.30
CA TYR A 259 7.30 -3.75 -38.82
C TYR A 259 5.85 -3.80 -38.35
N GLU A 260 5.24 -4.98 -38.37
CA GLU A 260 3.83 -5.13 -38.00
C GLU A 260 3.63 -5.12 -36.49
N LEU A 261 4.60 -5.59 -35.70
CA LEU A 261 4.60 -5.39 -34.25
C LEU A 261 4.62 -3.87 -33.94
N LEU A 262 5.47 -3.10 -34.62
CA LEU A 262 5.52 -1.65 -34.45
C LEU A 262 4.20 -0.95 -34.84
N ASN A 263 3.58 -1.36 -35.96
CA ASN A 263 2.24 -0.90 -36.35
C ASN A 263 1.19 -1.23 -35.28
N PHE A 264 1.18 -2.48 -34.80
CA PHE A 264 0.25 -2.98 -33.79
C PHE A 264 0.37 -2.25 -32.46
N LEU A 265 1.59 -1.99 -31.98
CA LEU A 265 1.83 -1.22 -30.76
C LEU A 265 1.23 0.19 -30.88
N LYS A 266 1.39 0.83 -32.05
CA LYS A 266 0.88 2.17 -32.37
C LYS A 266 -0.64 2.22 -32.69
N ASP A 267 -1.28 1.11 -33.05
CA ASP A 267 -2.72 1.11 -33.39
C ASP A 267 -3.62 1.19 -32.14
N HIS A 268 -4.38 2.28 -32.04
CA HIS A 268 -5.33 2.57 -30.96
C HIS A 268 -6.62 1.72 -31.02
N ARG A 269 -6.82 0.95 -32.09
CA ARG A 269 -7.89 -0.05 -32.24
C ARG A 269 -7.52 -1.40 -31.63
N ALA A 270 -6.23 -1.68 -31.46
CA ALA A 270 -5.74 -2.77 -30.64
C ALA A 270 -5.54 -2.27 -29.20
N ILE A 271 -6.51 -2.53 -28.32
CA ILE A 271 -6.39 -2.25 -26.89
C ILE A 271 -5.46 -3.30 -26.28
N LYS A 272 -4.41 -2.83 -25.58
CA LYS A 272 -3.49 -3.68 -24.82
C LYS A 272 -3.99 -3.71 -23.38
N ALA A 273 -4.46 -4.87 -22.91
CA ALA A 273 -4.88 -5.08 -21.53
C ALA A 273 -3.77 -5.80 -20.77
N GLY A 274 -3.17 -5.11 -19.80
CA GLY A 274 -2.09 -5.62 -18.96
C GLY A 274 -2.03 -4.85 -17.66
N ARG A 275 -1.33 -5.38 -16.66
CA ARG A 275 -1.06 -4.63 -15.43
C ARG A 275 0.07 -3.63 -15.73
N LEU A 276 -0.18 -2.33 -15.53
CA LEU A 276 0.79 -1.24 -15.81
C LEU A 276 1.27 -1.16 -17.28
N VAL A 277 0.54 -1.82 -18.18
CA VAL A 277 0.88 -2.18 -19.58
C VAL A 277 1.55 -1.11 -20.45
N ASN A 278 1.30 0.17 -20.19
CA ASN A 278 1.93 1.23 -20.97
C ASN A 278 3.40 1.44 -20.57
N GLY A 279 3.89 0.82 -19.49
CA GLY A 279 5.31 0.84 -19.11
C GLY A 279 6.17 -0.04 -19.99
N ASP A 280 5.66 -1.21 -20.31
CA ASP A 280 6.17 -2.11 -21.33
C ASP A 280 6.31 -1.38 -22.66
N LEU A 281 5.22 -0.71 -23.06
CA LEU A 281 5.17 0.10 -24.27
C LEU A 281 6.15 1.30 -24.24
N HIS A 282 6.44 1.88 -23.07
CA HIS A 282 7.45 2.94 -22.88
C HIS A 282 8.87 2.40 -23.07
N GLN A 283 9.19 1.29 -22.40
CA GLN A 283 10.50 0.63 -22.49
C GLN A 283 10.77 0.09 -23.90
N LEU A 284 9.73 -0.41 -24.58
CA LEU A 284 9.77 -0.80 -25.99
C LEU A 284 10.04 0.40 -26.91
N ALA A 285 9.39 1.55 -26.68
CA ALA A 285 9.62 2.77 -27.45
C ALA A 285 11.08 3.27 -27.30
N ILE A 286 11.59 3.36 -26.07
CA ILE A 286 12.99 3.72 -25.79
C ILE A 286 13.97 2.77 -26.51
N ALA A 287 13.76 1.45 -26.40
CA ALA A 287 14.65 0.45 -26.98
C ALA A 287 14.61 0.46 -28.52
N ALA A 288 13.43 0.70 -29.13
CA ALA A 288 13.27 0.83 -30.56
C ALA A 288 13.80 2.17 -31.12
N GLY A 289 13.93 3.21 -30.29
CA GLY A 289 14.29 4.57 -30.73
C GLY A 289 13.10 5.39 -31.23
N GLU A 290 11.92 5.14 -30.66
CA GLU A 290 10.65 5.83 -30.92
C GLU A 290 10.38 6.95 -29.89
N ASP A 291 9.39 7.81 -30.15
CA ASP A 291 9.14 9.02 -29.34
C ASP A 291 8.34 8.77 -28.04
N LEU A 292 8.65 9.55 -27.00
CA LEU A 292 8.43 9.20 -25.59
C LEU A 292 7.04 9.53 -25.04
N ASP A 293 6.29 10.46 -25.65
CA ASP A 293 4.98 10.93 -25.18
C ASP A 293 3.87 9.84 -25.19
N THR A 294 4.18 8.64 -25.66
CA THR A 294 3.17 7.66 -26.07
C THR A 294 2.67 6.76 -24.92
N PHE A 295 3.52 6.37 -23.94
CA PHE A 295 3.19 5.33 -22.92
C PHE A 295 4.02 5.44 -21.59
N GLN A 296 3.59 4.88 -20.44
CA GLN A 296 4.21 4.79 -19.06
C GLN A 296 3.56 3.65 -18.18
N GLU A 297 4.10 2.93 -17.17
CA GLU A 297 5.45 2.70 -16.56
C GLU A 297 5.47 1.40 -15.64
N HIS A 298 6.62 0.67 -15.54
CA HIS A 298 7.02 -0.45 -14.58
C HIS A 298 6.41 -1.91 -14.66
N ILE A 299 6.99 -3.10 -14.25
CA ILE A 299 8.33 -3.82 -14.14
C ILE A 299 8.15 -5.31 -13.62
N SER A 300 8.76 -6.41 -14.17
CA SER A 300 9.23 -7.64 -13.39
C SER A 300 9.97 -8.86 -14.12
N SER A 301 11.31 -8.98 -14.03
CA SER A 301 12.17 -10.22 -14.07
C SER A 301 13.12 -10.50 -15.29
N ASN A 302 13.53 -11.76 -15.60
CA ASN A 302 14.74 -12.10 -16.41
C ASN A 302 14.57 -13.12 -17.57
N TRP A 303 14.88 -12.73 -18.83
CA TRP A 303 14.26 -13.34 -20.03
C TRP A 303 15.05 -13.39 -21.36
N SER A 304 16.24 -12.81 -21.52
CA SER A 304 16.93 -12.77 -22.84
C SER A 304 17.58 -14.07 -23.31
N ASP A 305 17.27 -15.21 -22.69
CA ASP A 305 17.82 -16.51 -23.11
C ASP A 305 17.26 -16.93 -24.47
N GLN A 306 18.13 -17.50 -25.31
CA GLN A 306 17.79 -17.90 -26.69
C GLN A 306 16.75 -19.05 -26.70
N GLU A 307 16.77 -19.91 -25.69
CA GLU A 307 15.74 -20.92 -25.41
C GLU A 307 15.07 -20.58 -24.07
N LEU A 308 13.79 -20.21 -24.09
CA LEU A 308 13.01 -20.03 -22.87
C LEU A 308 12.67 -21.39 -22.24
N THR A 309 12.80 -21.51 -20.92
CA THR A 309 12.36 -22.71 -20.21
C THR A 309 10.84 -22.90 -20.31
N ALA A 310 10.37 -24.13 -20.09
CA ALA A 310 8.93 -24.42 -20.05
C ALA A 310 8.20 -23.59 -18.97
N ASP A 311 8.84 -23.34 -17.82
CA ASP A 311 8.27 -22.55 -16.73
C ASP A 311 8.22 -21.05 -17.08
N GLN A 312 9.27 -20.48 -17.68
CA GLN A 312 9.23 -19.12 -18.25
C GLN A 312 8.13 -19.00 -19.31
N THR A 313 8.07 -19.93 -20.26
CA THR A 313 7.06 -19.98 -21.32
C THR A 313 5.64 -20.00 -20.74
N GLN A 314 5.41 -20.82 -19.70
CA GLN A 314 4.11 -20.94 -19.04
C GLN A 314 3.76 -19.72 -18.19
N TYR A 315 4.74 -19.11 -17.50
CA TYR A 315 4.58 -17.89 -16.72
C TYR A 315 4.18 -16.71 -17.62
N ALA A 316 5.00 -16.42 -18.63
CA ALA A 316 4.77 -15.35 -19.60
C ALA A 316 3.39 -15.45 -20.26
N ALA A 317 2.99 -16.65 -20.69
CA ALA A 317 1.70 -16.82 -21.31
C ALA A 317 0.53 -16.74 -20.32
N CYS A 318 0.73 -17.14 -19.05
CA CYS A 318 -0.27 -16.97 -17.99
C CYS A 318 -0.58 -15.50 -17.71
N ASP A 319 0.43 -14.63 -17.55
CA ASP A 319 0.19 -13.24 -17.15
C ASP A 319 -0.56 -12.43 -18.23
N ALA A 320 -0.15 -12.56 -19.50
CA ALA A 320 -0.90 -11.96 -20.61
C ALA A 320 -2.33 -12.53 -20.74
N TYR A 321 -2.51 -13.85 -20.65
CA TYR A 321 -3.85 -14.46 -20.76
C TYR A 321 -4.76 -14.12 -19.56
N ALA A 322 -4.20 -14.04 -18.35
CA ALA A 322 -4.90 -13.58 -17.17
C ALA A 322 -5.40 -12.15 -17.35
N CYS A 323 -4.59 -11.24 -17.90
CA CYS A 323 -4.99 -9.87 -18.18
C CYS A 323 -6.14 -9.78 -19.20
N LEU A 324 -6.15 -10.62 -20.25
CA LEU A 324 -7.26 -10.73 -21.19
C LEU A 324 -8.55 -11.23 -20.50
N CYS A 325 -8.47 -12.29 -19.70
CA CYS A 325 -9.60 -12.83 -18.94
C CYS A 325 -10.15 -11.81 -17.94
N LEU A 326 -9.27 -11.10 -17.21
CA LEU A 326 -9.65 -10.03 -16.28
C LEU A 326 -10.33 -8.87 -17.00
N PHE A 327 -9.82 -8.43 -18.15
CA PHE A 327 -10.46 -7.37 -18.93
C PHE A 327 -11.89 -7.74 -19.32
N HIS A 328 -12.12 -8.96 -19.83
CA HIS A 328 -13.46 -9.42 -20.16
C HIS A 328 -14.37 -9.50 -18.93
N LYS A 329 -13.89 -10.06 -17.81
CA LYS A 329 -14.67 -10.21 -16.58
C LYS A 329 -15.01 -8.87 -15.90
N ILE A 330 -14.12 -7.88 -16.01
CA ILE A 330 -14.36 -6.51 -15.58
C ILE A 330 -15.33 -5.81 -16.53
N SER A 331 -15.21 -5.99 -17.85
CA SER A 331 -16.12 -5.40 -18.85
C SER A 331 -17.56 -5.94 -18.77
N GLU A 332 -17.75 -7.17 -18.29
CA GLU A 332 -19.08 -7.73 -17.95
C GLU A 332 -19.71 -7.07 -16.71
N SER A 333 -18.91 -6.36 -15.89
CA SER A 333 -19.34 -5.73 -14.65
C SER A 333 -19.52 -4.22 -14.89
N PRO A 334 -20.73 -3.66 -14.80
CA PRO A 334 -20.92 -2.23 -15.00
C PRO A 334 -20.19 -1.42 -13.94
N GLU A 335 -19.56 -0.31 -14.32
CA GLU A 335 -18.89 0.58 -13.37
C GLU A 335 -19.87 1.03 -12.26
N PRO A 336 -19.43 1.12 -10.99
CA PRO A 336 -20.26 1.62 -9.91
C PRO A 336 -20.68 3.08 -10.14
N THR A 337 -21.88 3.27 -10.70
CA THR A 337 -22.45 4.60 -10.92
C THR A 337 -22.91 5.22 -9.60
N PRO A 338 -22.73 6.55 -9.40
CA PRO A 338 -23.27 7.24 -8.23
C PRO A 338 -24.79 7.05 -8.13
N LEU A 339 -25.27 6.63 -6.97
CA LEU A 339 -26.68 6.29 -6.78
C LEU A 339 -27.57 7.53 -6.94
N SER A 340 -28.37 7.57 -8.00
CA SER A 340 -29.24 8.71 -8.27
C SER A 340 -30.49 8.69 -7.37
N LEU A 341 -30.43 9.46 -6.28
CA LEU A 341 -31.49 9.62 -5.28
C LEU A 341 -32.70 10.40 -5.83
N THR A 342 -33.44 9.77 -6.74
CA THR A 342 -34.67 10.31 -7.33
C THR A 342 -35.92 9.83 -6.58
N SER A 343 -37.10 10.37 -6.90
CA SER A 343 -38.38 10.08 -6.22
C SER A 343 -38.90 8.62 -6.34
N LYS A 344 -38.07 7.69 -6.82
CA LYS A 344 -38.34 6.26 -7.02
C LYS A 344 -37.52 5.34 -6.09
N LEU A 345 -36.96 5.86 -4.98
CA LEU A 345 -36.14 5.09 -4.03
C LEU A 345 -36.76 3.75 -3.55
N THR A 346 -38.09 3.64 -3.53
CA THR A 346 -38.81 2.39 -3.20
C THR A 346 -38.75 1.32 -4.30
N GLU A 347 -38.47 1.69 -5.55
CA GLU A 347 -38.25 0.76 -6.66
C GLU A 347 -36.81 0.17 -6.63
N SER A 348 -35.86 0.88 -6.01
CA SER A 348 -34.47 0.44 -5.80
C SER A 348 -34.28 -0.49 -4.58
N ILE A 349 -35.34 -0.92 -3.91
CA ILE A 349 -35.24 -1.82 -2.74
C ILE A 349 -34.63 -3.17 -3.16
N GLY A 350 -33.58 -3.59 -2.44
CA GLY A 350 -32.81 -4.79 -2.76
C GLY A 350 -31.71 -4.59 -3.82
N GLN A 351 -31.60 -3.40 -4.42
CA GLN A 351 -30.49 -3.06 -5.32
C GLN A 351 -29.15 -3.16 -4.56
N PRO A 352 -28.14 -3.87 -5.09
CA PRO A 352 -26.79 -3.88 -4.54
C PRO A 352 -26.15 -2.49 -4.56
N VAL A 353 -25.42 -2.16 -3.51
CA VAL A 353 -24.69 -0.89 -3.36
C VAL A 353 -23.31 -1.12 -2.73
N LEU A 354 -22.32 -0.37 -3.22
CA LEU A 354 -20.99 -0.31 -2.64
C LEU A 354 -20.89 0.92 -1.74
N ILE A 355 -20.31 0.76 -0.55
CA ILE A 355 -20.13 1.82 0.42
C ILE A 355 -18.66 2.27 0.37
N MET A 356 -18.42 3.47 -0.15
CA MET A 356 -17.07 4.00 -0.33
C MET A 356 -16.56 4.76 0.90
N THR A 357 -15.24 4.74 1.11
CA THR A 357 -14.53 5.62 2.04
C THR A 357 -14.77 7.10 1.72
N THR A 358 -14.63 8.00 2.70
CA THR A 358 -14.85 9.45 2.51
C THR A 358 -13.95 10.10 1.44
N ASP A 359 -12.81 9.50 1.10
CA ASP A 359 -11.95 9.94 0.00
C ASP A 359 -12.31 9.32 -1.37
N ASN A 360 -13.36 8.49 -1.43
CA ASN A 360 -13.83 7.70 -2.56
C ASN A 360 -12.80 6.76 -3.21
N LYS A 361 -11.70 6.41 -2.53
CA LYS A 361 -10.64 5.56 -3.10
C LYS A 361 -10.77 4.07 -2.80
N LYS A 362 -11.60 3.68 -1.83
CA LYS A 362 -11.75 2.27 -1.42
C LYS A 362 -13.21 1.93 -1.09
N ILE A 363 -13.58 0.68 -1.35
CA ILE A 363 -14.81 0.08 -0.83
C ILE A 363 -14.56 -0.21 0.66
N ALA A 364 -15.37 0.38 1.53
CA ALA A 364 -15.37 0.12 2.96
C ALA A 364 -16.27 -1.07 3.32
N ALA A 365 -17.40 -1.24 2.62
CA ALA A 365 -18.37 -2.31 2.81
C ALA A 365 -19.28 -2.52 1.58
N CYS A 366 -19.94 -3.67 1.50
CA CYS A 366 -20.91 -4.02 0.46
C CYS A 366 -22.29 -4.31 1.08
N GLY A 367 -23.37 -3.92 0.41
CA GLY A 367 -24.73 -4.09 0.94
C GLY A 367 -25.83 -4.01 -0.13
N THR A 368 -27.07 -3.95 0.34
CA THR A 368 -28.28 -3.73 -0.50
C THR A 368 -29.19 -2.69 0.13
N ILE A 369 -29.87 -1.88 -0.69
CA ILE A 369 -30.87 -0.91 -0.20
C ILE A 369 -31.99 -1.63 0.56
N SER A 370 -32.20 -1.24 1.82
CA SER A 370 -33.10 -1.90 2.76
C SER A 370 -34.55 -1.47 2.56
N LYS A 371 -35.48 -2.40 2.83
CA LYS A 371 -36.94 -2.14 2.93
C LYS A 371 -37.28 -1.06 3.96
N ALA A 372 -36.40 -0.79 4.93
CA ALA A 372 -36.57 0.25 5.93
C ALA A 372 -36.74 1.67 5.34
N ILE A 373 -36.27 1.90 4.11
CA ILE A 373 -36.39 3.20 3.40
C ILE A 373 -37.85 3.64 3.13
N ILE A 374 -38.82 2.74 3.30
CA ILE A 374 -40.26 3.06 3.18
C ILE A 374 -40.76 3.87 4.40
N HIS A 375 -40.08 3.78 5.54
CA HIS A 375 -40.49 4.45 6.77
C HIS A 375 -39.95 5.89 6.86
N SER A 376 -40.68 6.77 7.55
CA SER A 376 -40.23 8.16 7.81
C SER A 376 -39.05 8.24 8.78
N SER A 377 -38.74 7.15 9.49
CA SER A 377 -37.60 7.05 10.39
C SER A 377 -37.09 5.61 10.51
N PHE A 378 -35.81 5.47 10.85
CA PHE A 378 -35.15 4.20 11.17
C PHE A 378 -34.20 4.42 12.34
N ASP A 379 -34.26 3.54 13.34
CA ASP A 379 -33.51 3.63 14.61
C ASP A 379 -33.48 5.05 15.22
N ASN A 380 -34.66 5.65 15.36
CA ASN A 380 -34.88 7.02 15.88
C ASN A 380 -34.31 8.17 15.00
N ILE A 381 -33.65 7.87 13.89
CA ILE A 381 -33.23 8.87 12.89
C ILE A 381 -34.37 9.09 11.89
N ASN A 382 -34.83 10.33 11.74
CA ASN A 382 -35.79 10.70 10.68
C ASN A 382 -35.09 10.70 9.32
N LEU A 383 -35.64 9.97 8.34
CA LEU A 383 -35.03 9.82 7.01
C LEU A 383 -35.40 11.00 6.10
N THR A 384 -34.40 11.64 5.50
CA THR A 384 -34.59 12.67 4.46
C THR A 384 -34.65 12.04 3.06
N PRO A 385 -35.16 12.75 2.03
CA PRO A 385 -35.10 12.28 0.63
C PRO A 385 -33.67 12.08 0.08
N THR A 386 -32.65 12.57 0.79
CA THR A 386 -31.22 12.41 0.48
C THR A 386 -30.57 11.25 1.25
N GLN A 387 -31.33 10.46 2.00
CA GLN A 387 -30.83 9.37 2.83
C GLN A 387 -31.39 8.02 2.39
N ILE A 388 -30.56 6.99 2.54
CA ILE A 388 -30.93 5.60 2.29
C ILE A 388 -30.55 4.75 3.51
N VAL A 389 -31.31 3.68 3.77
CA VAL A 389 -30.90 2.64 4.73
C VAL A 389 -30.30 1.49 3.93
N VAL A 390 -29.08 1.07 4.26
CA VAL A 390 -28.40 -0.05 3.60
C VAL A 390 -28.28 -1.22 4.57
N SER A 391 -28.71 -2.40 4.14
CA SER A 391 -28.36 -3.66 4.81
C SER A 391 -26.97 -4.07 4.34
N VAL A 392 -25.98 -3.96 5.23
CA VAL A 392 -24.59 -4.35 4.97
C VAL A 392 -24.45 -5.87 5.10
N HIS A 393 -23.79 -6.50 4.12
CA HIS A 393 -23.55 -7.95 4.07
C HIS A 393 -22.07 -8.30 4.25
N GLU A 394 -21.17 -7.38 3.90
CA GLU A 394 -19.71 -7.55 3.96
C GLU A 394 -19.05 -6.24 4.39
N VAL A 395 -18.01 -6.30 5.22
CA VAL A 395 -17.20 -5.14 5.65
C VAL A 395 -15.74 -5.39 5.29
N ASN A 396 -15.24 -4.60 4.34
CA ASN A 396 -13.90 -4.73 3.77
C ASN A 396 -12.84 -3.93 4.55
N ILE A 397 -13.25 -2.84 5.21
CA ILE A 397 -12.36 -2.00 6.02
C ILE A 397 -13.03 -1.71 7.38
N PRO A 398 -12.78 -2.54 8.41
CA PRO A 398 -13.29 -2.33 9.76
C PRO A 398 -12.88 -0.98 10.35
N ALA A 399 -13.74 -0.42 11.21
CA ALA A 399 -13.54 0.88 11.88
C ALA A 399 -13.28 2.08 10.94
N THR A 400 -13.66 1.99 9.66
CA THR A 400 -13.70 3.15 8.76
C THR A 400 -14.58 4.25 9.35
N ILE A 401 -13.99 5.40 9.68
CA ILE A 401 -14.74 6.60 10.04
C ILE A 401 -15.39 7.14 8.77
N MET A 402 -16.67 6.85 8.62
CA MET A 402 -17.49 7.44 7.58
C MET A 402 -18.11 8.75 8.07
N THR A 403 -17.83 9.84 7.37
CA THR A 403 -18.72 11.00 7.36
C THR A 403 -20.05 10.63 6.72
N GLN A 404 -21.12 11.32 7.10
CA GLN A 404 -22.37 11.26 6.35
C GLN A 404 -22.11 11.74 4.93
N HIS A 405 -22.22 10.85 3.93
CA HIS A 405 -22.21 11.23 2.51
C HIS A 405 -23.38 12.20 2.27
N GLN A 406 -23.11 13.32 1.57
CA GLN A 406 -24.06 14.38 1.25
C GLN A 406 -24.53 14.27 -0.21
#